data_AF-A0A7C0WF74-F1
#
_entry.id   AF-A0A7C0WF74-F1
#
_cell.length_a   1.000
_cell.length_b   1.000
_cell.length_c   1.000
_cell.angle_alpha   90.00
_cell.angle_beta   90.00
_cell.angle_gamma   90.00
#
_symmetry.space_group_name_H-M   'P 1'
#
loop_
_entity.id
_entity.type
_entity.pdbx_description
1 polymer ?
#
loop_
_entity_poly.entity_id
_entity_poly.type
_entity_poly.pdbx_seq_one_letter_code
_entity_poly.pdbx_strand_id
1 'polypeptide(L)'
;MSELEAKKEQLLQYIDQLWEKWYHLLNNEIDEPTPLDFLITEISSEQEKIALFRYLFRGREDVFPKRFESKKTKRRGYQPYCKNEWIKGYHD
;
A
#
# COMPACT_ATOMS: atom_id res chain seq x y z
N MET A 1 -23.54 1.29 34.54
CA MET A 1 -22.49 0.26 34.37
C MET A 1 -22.83 -0.62 33.17
N SER A 2 -23.97 -1.32 33.17
CA SER A 2 -24.38 -2.27 32.10
C SER A 2 -24.52 -1.71 30.67
N GLU A 3 -25.10 -0.51 30.47
CA GLU A 3 -25.31 0.00 29.10
C GLU A 3 -23.99 0.40 28.39
N LEU A 4 -23.01 0.88 29.16
CA LEU A 4 -21.70 1.22 28.63
C LEU A 4 -20.91 -0.04 28.27
N GLU A 5 -21.03 -1.09 29.07
CA GLU A 5 -20.43 -2.40 28.81
C GLU A 5 -21.05 -3.05 27.56
N ALA A 6 -22.37 -2.99 27.41
CA ALA A 6 -23.06 -3.49 26.22
C ALA A 6 -22.66 -2.74 24.94
N LYS A 7 -22.56 -1.40 24.99
CA LYS A 7 -22.09 -0.59 23.85
C LYS A 7 -20.63 -0.89 23.50
N LYS A 8 -19.78 -1.12 24.50
CA LYS A 8 -18.39 -1.53 24.29
C LYS A 8 -18.33 -2.89 23.58
N GLU A 9 -19.13 -3.85 24.02
CA GLU A 9 -19.17 -5.18 23.43
C GLU A 9 -19.68 -5.15 21.98
N GLN A 10 -20.71 -4.36 21.70
CA GLN A 10 -21.20 -4.12 20.33
C GLN A 10 -20.13 -3.51 19.41
N LEU A 11 -19.38 -2.52 19.93
CA LEU A 11 -18.30 -1.90 19.15
C LEU A 11 -17.16 -2.88 18.86
N LEU A 12 -16.81 -3.73 19.83
CA LEU A 12 -15.79 -4.76 19.62
C LEU A 12 -16.22 -5.77 18.56
N GLN A 13 -17.46 -6.26 18.64
CA GLN A 13 -18.03 -7.15 17.62
C GLN A 13 -18.05 -6.49 16.23
N TYR A 14 -18.36 -5.20 16.15
CA TYR A 14 -18.36 -4.47 14.89
C TYR A 14 -16.94 -4.30 14.33
N ILE A 15 -15.95 -4.01 15.18
CA ILE A 15 -14.55 -3.92 14.76
C ILE A 15 -14.07 -5.27 14.21
N ASP A 16 -14.39 -6.38 14.87
CA ASP A 16 -14.02 -7.72 14.41
C ASP A 16 -14.68 -8.04 13.06
N GLN A 17 -15.96 -7.74 12.88
CA GLN A 17 -16.66 -7.89 11.60
C GLN A 17 -16.03 -7.07 10.48
N LEU A 18 -15.63 -5.83 10.77
CA LEU A 18 -14.96 -4.97 9.79
C LEU A 18 -13.57 -5.50 9.44
N TRP A 19 -12.85 -6.07 10.40
CA TRP A 19 -11.56 -6.70 10.18
C TRP A 19 -11.67 -7.90 9.26
N GLU A 20 -12.61 -8.82 9.51
CA GLU A 20 -12.82 -9.99 8.65
C GLU A 20 -13.20 -9.59 7.23
N LYS A 21 -14.11 -8.61 7.10
CA LYS A 21 -14.50 -8.08 5.80
C LYS A 21 -13.31 -7.45 5.05
N TRP A 22 -12.50 -6.66 5.75
CA TRP A 22 -11.32 -6.03 5.17
C TRP A 22 -10.27 -7.05 4.74
N TYR A 23 -10.01 -8.07 5.57
CA TYR A 23 -9.07 -9.15 5.29
C TYR A 23 -9.48 -9.95 4.05
N HIS A 24 -10.76 -10.28 3.92
CA HIS A 24 -11.28 -10.96 2.73
C HIS A 24 -11.23 -10.10 1.47
N LEU A 25 -11.51 -8.79 1.56
CA LEU A 25 -11.36 -7.89 0.41
C LEU A 25 -9.91 -7.84 -0.06
N LEU A 26 -8.97 -7.73 0.89
CA LEU A 26 -7.54 -7.63 0.58
C LEU A 26 -7.01 -8.92 -0.08
N ASN A 27 -7.37 -10.09 0.44
CA ASN A 27 -6.84 -11.36 -0.07
C ASN A 27 -7.47 -11.83 -1.39
N ASN A 28 -8.56 -11.20 -1.85
CA ASN A 28 -9.12 -11.47 -3.17
C ASN A 28 -8.54 -10.56 -4.27
N GLU A 29 -7.83 -9.48 -3.91
CA GLU A 29 -7.30 -8.48 -4.87
C GLU A 29 -5.76 -8.43 -4.92
N ILE A 30 -5.03 -9.19 -4.10
CA ILE A 30 -3.56 -9.23 -4.12
C ILE A 30 -3.08 -10.58 -4.67
N ASP A 31 -3.24 -10.79 -5.97
CA ASP A 31 -2.28 -11.59 -6.75
C ASP A 31 -1.22 -10.63 -7.31
N GLU A 32 -0.51 -9.92 -6.42
CA GLU A 32 0.72 -9.25 -6.81
C GLU A 32 1.75 -10.34 -7.06
N PRO A 33 2.18 -10.56 -8.32
CA PRO A 33 3.10 -11.64 -8.61
C PRO A 33 4.39 -11.39 -7.85
N THR A 34 4.75 -12.31 -6.96
CA THR A 34 5.97 -12.19 -6.18
C THR A 34 7.18 -12.47 -7.08
N PRO A 35 8.37 -11.94 -6.78
CA PRO A 35 9.55 -12.20 -7.61
C PRO A 35 9.86 -13.70 -7.78
N LEU A 36 9.45 -14.54 -6.84
CA LEU A 36 9.58 -16.00 -6.92
C LEU A 36 8.67 -16.63 -7.98
N ASP A 37 7.56 -15.99 -8.34
CA ASP A 37 6.62 -16.50 -9.35
C ASP A 37 7.21 -16.41 -10.77
N PHE A 38 8.27 -15.62 -10.94
CA PHE A 38 8.97 -15.42 -12.20
C PHE A 38 10.29 -16.22 -12.26
N LEU A 39 10.24 -17.54 -12.07
CA LEU A 39 11.35 -18.44 -12.38
C LEU A 39 11.62 -18.44 -13.90
N ILE A 40 12.25 -17.38 -14.39
CA ILE A 40 12.50 -17.11 -15.80
C ILE A 40 13.89 -17.62 -16.18
N THR A 41 13.94 -18.34 -17.29
CA THR A 41 15.16 -18.88 -17.88
C THR A 41 15.31 -18.36 -19.31
N GLU A 42 16.41 -18.71 -19.97
CA GLU A 42 16.67 -18.31 -21.36
C GLU A 42 15.57 -18.78 -22.32
N ILE A 43 14.98 -19.95 -22.04
CA ILE A 43 13.92 -20.58 -22.85
C ILE A 43 12.50 -20.09 -22.52
N SER A 44 12.34 -19.23 -21.50
CA SER A 44 11.03 -18.64 -21.18
C SER A 44 10.50 -17.78 -22.31
N SER A 45 9.18 -17.70 -22.41
CA SER A 45 8.46 -16.94 -23.42
C SER A 45 8.76 -15.44 -23.30
N GLU A 46 8.55 -14.72 -24.40
CA GLU A 46 8.69 -13.27 -24.43
C GLU A 46 7.72 -12.60 -23.44
N GLN A 47 6.51 -13.14 -23.30
CA GLN A 47 5.48 -12.62 -22.41
C GLN A 47 5.90 -12.70 -20.94
N GLU A 48 6.50 -13.81 -20.51
CA GLU A 48 7.04 -13.97 -19.15
C GLU A 48 8.17 -12.96 -18.88
N LYS A 49 9.10 -12.80 -19.83
CA LYS A 49 10.21 -11.84 -19.71
C LYS A 49 9.71 -10.40 -19.64
N ILE A 50 8.71 -10.05 -20.45
CA ILE A 50 8.05 -8.73 -20.40
C ILE A 50 7.35 -8.52 -19.06
N ALA A 51 6.66 -9.53 -18.54
CA ALA A 51 5.97 -9.46 -17.25
C ALA A 51 6.96 -9.20 -16.10
N LEU A 52 8.08 -9.95 -16.05
CA LEU A 52 9.13 -9.72 -15.05
C LEU A 52 9.75 -8.33 -15.19
N PHE A 53 10.05 -7.88 -16.42
CA PHE A 53 10.61 -6.55 -16.63
C PHE A 53 9.66 -5.46 -16.11
N ARG A 54 8.36 -5.54 -16.44
CA ARG A 54 7.36 -4.59 -15.94
C ARG A 54 7.24 -4.64 -14.42
N TYR A 55 7.36 -5.81 -13.82
CA TYR A 55 7.31 -5.99 -12.38
C TYR A 55 8.52 -5.37 -11.66
N LEU A 56 9.74 -5.62 -12.15
CA LEU A 56 10.98 -5.11 -11.55
C LEU A 56 11.19 -3.62 -11.77
N PHE A 57 10.75 -3.09 -12.92
CA PHE A 57 10.98 -1.71 -13.34
C PHE A 57 9.72 -0.85 -13.31
N ARG A 58 8.69 -1.25 -12.57
CA ARG A 58 7.56 -0.35 -12.29
C ARG A 58 8.00 0.83 -11.45
N GLY A 59 7.36 1.98 -11.68
CA GLY A 59 7.55 3.16 -10.85
C GLY A 59 7.13 2.90 -9.40
N ARG A 60 7.57 3.78 -8.50
CA ARG A 60 7.15 3.74 -7.10
C ARG A 60 5.68 4.15 -6.97
N GLU A 61 4.83 3.20 -6.58
CA GLU A 61 3.40 3.45 -6.33
C GLU A 61 3.15 4.11 -4.97
N ASP A 62 4.13 4.07 -4.07
CA ASP A 62 4.05 4.67 -2.75
C ASP A 62 4.33 6.18 -2.75
N VAL A 63 4.70 6.77 -3.89
CA VAL A 63 5.06 8.19 -4.03
C VAL A 63 3.90 9.01 -4.61
N PHE A 64 3.51 10.06 -3.89
CA PHE A 64 2.42 10.97 -4.25
C PHE A 64 2.79 12.44 -4.06
N PRO A 65 2.18 13.37 -4.82
CA PRO A 65 2.48 14.79 -4.69
C PRO A 65 1.80 15.40 -3.45
N LYS A 66 2.60 15.90 -2.50
CA LYS A 66 2.11 16.70 -1.37
C LYS A 66 2.17 18.19 -1.72
N ARG A 67 1.02 18.86 -1.65
CA ARG A 67 0.97 20.31 -1.83
C ARG A 67 1.67 21.01 -0.67
N PHE A 68 2.47 22.02 -0.97
CA PHE A 68 3.03 22.92 0.04
C PHE A 68 2.81 24.38 -0.35
N GLU A 69 2.75 25.22 0.67
CA GLU A 69 2.71 26.68 0.54
C GLU A 69 3.59 27.32 1.62
N SER A 70 4.60 28.05 1.18
CA SER A 70 5.54 28.72 2.08
C SER A 70 4.97 30.06 2.55
N LYS A 71 4.78 30.20 3.86
CA LYS A 71 4.36 31.48 4.46
C LYS A 71 5.41 32.59 4.28
N LYS A 72 6.70 32.22 4.27
CA LYS A 72 7.83 33.15 4.18
C LYS A 72 8.09 33.63 2.75
N THR A 73 8.04 32.73 1.78
CA THR A 73 8.39 33.03 0.39
C THR A 73 7.19 33.14 -0.55
N LYS A 74 5.97 32.90 -0.05
CA LYS A 74 4.71 32.85 -0.82
C LYS A 74 4.74 31.88 -2.00
N ARG A 75 5.71 30.95 -2.03
CA ARG A 75 5.83 29.91 -3.06
C ARG A 75 4.84 28.79 -2.76
N ARG A 76 4.19 28.32 -3.81
CA ARG A 76 3.29 27.16 -3.79
C ARG A 76 3.77 26.14 -4.80
N GLY A 77 3.63 24.86 -4.48
CA GLY A 77 4.07 23.77 -5.35
C GLY A 77 3.66 22.42 -4.83
N TYR A 78 4.20 21.38 -5.46
CA TYR A 78 4.06 19.99 -5.04
C TYR A 78 5.45 19.42 -4.79
N GLN A 79 5.59 18.64 -3.73
CA GLN A 79 6.79 17.87 -3.43
C GLN A 79 6.44 16.38 -3.44
N PRO A 80 7.33 15.49 -3.90
CA PRO A 80 7.12 14.07 -3.79
C PRO A 80 7.09 13.68 -2.30
N TYR A 81 6.20 12.75 -1.97
CA TYR A 81 5.99 12.27 -0.63
C TYR A 81 5.75 10.77 -0.71
N CYS A 82 6.34 9.98 0.17
CA CYS A 82 6.16 8.53 0.16
C CYS A 82 5.29 8.07 1.34
N LYS A 83 4.60 6.94 1.21
CA LYS A 83 3.80 6.34 2.30
C LYS A 83 4.65 5.99 3.54
N ASN A 84 5.93 5.67 3.33
CA ASN A 84 6.85 5.17 4.35
C ASN A 84 7.73 6.25 5.00
N GLU A 85 7.45 7.53 4.75
CA GLU A 85 8.25 8.67 5.22
C GLU A 85 8.49 8.73 6.75
N TRP A 86 7.69 8.03 7.56
CA TRP A 86 7.80 8.00 9.02
C TRP A 86 8.45 6.72 9.55
N ILE A 87 8.82 5.78 8.68
CA ILE A 87 9.46 4.53 9.08
C ILE A 87 10.97 4.75 9.12
N LYS A 88 11.55 4.78 10.33
CA LYS A 88 13.00 4.90 10.51
C LYS A 88 13.72 3.75 9.80
N GLY A 89 14.68 4.08 8.93
CA GLY A 89 15.43 3.11 8.12
C GLY A 89 14.87 2.88 6.72
N TYR A 90 13.69 3.44 6.42
CA TYR A 90 13.15 3.55 5.05
C TYR A 90 13.34 4.98 4.54
N HIS A 91 14.58 5.39 4.41
CA HIS A 91 14.95 6.55 3.61
C HIS A 91 16.00 6.09 2.61
N ASP A 92 15.88 6.59 1.37
CA ASP A 92 16.74 6.26 0.23
C ASP A 92 18.25 6.23 0.59
#